data_AF-A0AAY5F2V4-F1
#
_entry.id   AF-A0AAY5F2V4-F1
#
_cell.length_a   1.000
_cell.length_b   1.000
_cell.length_c   1.000
_cell.angle_alpha   90.00
_cell.angle_beta   90.00
_cell.angle_gamma   90.00
#
_symmetry.space_group_name_H-M   'P 1'
#
loop_
_entity.id
_entity.type
_entity.pdbx_description
1 polymer ?
#
loop_
_entity_poly.entity_id
_entity_poly.type
_entity_poly.pdbx_seq_one_letter_code
_entity_poly.pdbx_strand_id
1 'polypeptide(L)' 'HTAQQPPPTKREKKTIRIRDPNQDGKDITEEIMSGVGVSQNTSQASLSLSTL' A
#
# COMPACT_ATOMS: atom_id res chain seq x y z
N HIS A 1 -6.34 37.45 15.61
CA HIS A 1 -7.06 36.30 16.21
C HIS A 1 -6.50 35.02 15.60
N THR A 2 -5.72 34.23 16.35
CA THR A 2 -5.25 32.92 15.92
C THR A 2 -6.38 31.91 16.13
N ALA A 3 -6.88 31.31 15.06
CA ALA A 3 -7.85 30.22 15.17
C ALA A 3 -7.13 29.01 15.79
N GLN A 4 -7.55 28.62 17.00
CA GLN A 4 -7.06 27.39 17.63
C GLN A 4 -7.66 26.21 16.87
N GLN A 5 -6.80 25.44 16.22
CA GLN A 5 -7.22 24.21 15.53
C GLN A 5 -7.70 23.21 16.60
N PRO A 6 -8.87 22.57 16.41
CA PRO A 6 -9.39 21.62 17.39
C PRO A 6 -8.38 20.48 17.62
N PRO A 7 -8.29 19.95 18.86
CA PRO A 7 -7.34 18.90 19.18
C PRO A 7 -7.59 17.66 18.31
N PRO A 8 -6.53 16.99 17.83
CA PRO A 8 -6.66 15.84 16.95
C PRO A 8 -7.39 14.71 17.69
N THR A 9 -8.50 14.24 17.11
CA THR A 9 -9.25 13.10 17.64
C THR A 9 -8.35 11.86 17.61
N LYS A 10 -8.29 11.10 18.72
CA LYS A 10 -7.55 9.84 18.79
C LYS A 10 -8.09 8.87 17.72
N ARG A 11 -7.25 8.53 16.75
CA ARG A 11 -7.56 7.50 15.75
C ARG A 11 -7.38 6.12 16.36
N GLU A 12 -8.39 5.28 16.24
CA GLU A 12 -8.28 3.85 16.56
C GLU A 12 -7.37 3.15 15.54
N LYS A 13 -6.48 2.27 16.01
CA LYS A 13 -5.67 1.39 15.15
C LYS A 13 -6.51 0.16 14.81
N LYS A 14 -6.84 0.00 13.52
CA LYS A 14 -7.50 -1.21 13.02
C LYS A 14 -6.48 -2.09 12.29
N THR A 15 -6.50 -3.38 12.58
CA THR A 15 -5.72 -4.36 11.83
C THR A 15 -6.28 -4.48 10.42
N ILE A 16 -5.42 -4.37 9.42
CA ILE A 16 -5.78 -4.54 8.01
C ILE A 16 -5.30 -5.91 7.52
N ARG A 17 -6.00 -6.47 6.53
CA ARG A 17 -5.61 -7.70 5.82
C ARG A 17 -5.26 -7.35 4.39
N ILE A 18 -4.20 -7.93 3.86
CA ILE A 18 -3.73 -7.70 2.49
C ILE A 18 -3.90 -8.99 1.70
N ARG A 19 -4.65 -8.94 0.60
CA ARG A 19 -4.92 -10.09 -0.29
C ARG A 19 -4.38 -9.83 -1.68
N ASP A 20 -3.70 -10.83 -2.26
CA ASP A 20 -3.17 -10.75 -3.62
C ASP A 20 -4.16 -11.32 -4.65
N PRO A 21 -4.69 -10.52 -5.60
CA PRO A 21 -5.58 -11.00 -6.65
C PRO A 21 -4.90 -11.98 -7.62
N ASN A 22 -3.56 -11.97 -7.71
CA ASN A 22 -2.79 -12.87 -8.58
C ASN A 22 -2.47 -14.22 -7.92
N GLN A 23 -2.77 -14.38 -6.63
CA GLN A 23 -2.59 -15.63 -5.86
C GLN A 23 -3.93 -16.09 -5.25
N ASP A 24 -5.02 -16.02 -6.03
CA ASP A 24 -6.35 -16.45 -5.60
C ASP A 24 -6.85 -15.78 -4.29
N GLY A 25 -6.42 -14.55 -4.04
CA GLY A 25 -6.76 -13.82 -2.83
C GLY A 25 -6.02 -14.30 -1.57
N LYS A 26 -4.88 -15.00 -1.72
CA LYS A 26 -3.97 -15.38 -0.63
C LYS A 26 -3.69 -14.19 0.28
N ASP A 27 -3.79 -14.41 1.59
CA ASP A 27 -3.38 -13.43 2.59
C ASP A 27 -1.85 -13.31 2.60
N ILE A 28 -1.36 -12.13 2.27
CA ILE A 28 0.08 -11.80 2.20
C ILE A 28 0.46 -10.76 3.27
N THR A 29 -0.37 -10.58 4.29
CA THR A 29 -0.20 -9.53 5.31
C THR A 29 1.17 -9.60 5.98
N GLU A 30 1.63 -10.80 6.35
CA GLU A 30 2.92 -11.00 7.01
C GLU A 30 4.11 -10.77 6.08
N GLU A 31 4.00 -11.12 4.80
CA GLU A 31 5.05 -10.93 3.79
C GLU A 31 5.26 -9.43 3.50
N ILE A 32 4.17 -8.66 3.52
CA ILE A 32 4.22 -7.20 3.39
C ILE A 32 4.72 -6.55 4.68
N MET A 33 4.25 -6.98 5.86
CA MET A 33 4.71 -6.46 7.16
C MET A 33 6.19 -6.75 7.42
N SER A 34 6.69 -7.90 6.96
CA SER A 34 8.11 -8.28 7.06
C SER A 34 8.99 -7.54 6.04
N GLY A 35 8.40 -6.81 5.09
CA GLY A 35 9.13 -6.03 4.08
C GLY A 35 9.80 -6.88 2.99
N VAL A 36 9.50 -8.17 2.91
CA VAL A 36 10.15 -9.11 1.98
C VAL A 36 9.51 -9.08 0.58
N GLY A 37 8.25 -8.65 0.46
CA GLY A 37 7.47 -8.78 -0.78
C GLY A 37 7.50 -7.61 -1.78
N VAL A 38 8.13 -6.46 -1.47
CA VAL A 38 8.00 -5.26 -2.34
C VAL A 38 9.07 -5.17 -3.44
N SER A 39 10.11 -6.03 -3.42
CA SER A 39 11.26 -5.89 -4.32
C SER A 39 11.25 -6.78 -5.56
N GLN A 40 10.24 -7.63 -5.80
CA GLN A 40 10.28 -8.60 -6.91
C GLN A 40 9.17 -8.46 -7.96
N ASN A 41 8.26 -7.48 -7.86
CA ASN A 41 7.31 -7.22 -8.95
C ASN A 41 7.01 -5.72 -9.14
N THR A 42 8.05 -4.89 -9.23
CA THR A 42 7.98 -3.86 -10.26
C THR A 42 8.32 -4.56 -11.57
N SER A 43 7.31 -5.19 -12.17
CA SER A 43 7.30 -5.26 -13.64
C SER A 43 7.47 -3.81 -14.09
N GLN A 44 8.70 -3.44 -14.42
CA GLN A 44 9.00 -2.24 -15.18
C GLN A 44 8.23 -2.43 -16.47
N ALA A 45 6.96 -2.05 -16.47
CA ALA A 45 6.22 -1.80 -17.68
C ALA A 45 6.96 -0.64 -18.33
N SER A 46 7.96 -1.00 -19.15
CA SER A 46 8.60 -0.10 -20.08
C SER A 46 7.47 0.42 -20.96
N LEU A 47 6.98 1.62 -20.64
CA LEU A 47 6.07 2.35 -21.51
C LEU A 47 6.90 2.69 -22.76
N SER A 48 6.89 1.81 -23.75
CA SER A 48 7.38 2.13 -25.07
C SER A 48 6.46 3.22 -25.64
N LEU A 49 6.90 4.48 -25.54
CA LEU A 49 6.35 5.55 -26.36
C LEU A 49 6.80 5.29 -27.80
N SER A 50 5.96 4.61 -28.56
CA SER A 50 6.05 4.67 -30.02
C SER A 50 5.48 6.02 -30.45
N THR A 51 6.36 6.98 -30.71
CA THR A 51 6.01 8.21 -31.43
C THR A 51 5.97 7.89 -32.92
N LEU A 52 4.93 8.41 -33.59
CA LEU A 52 4.55 8.25 -35.01
C LEU A 52 5.71 8.31 -36.01
#